data_AF-A0A931TSY7-F1
#
_entry.id   AF-A0A931TSY7-F1
#
_cell.length_a   1.000
_cell.length_b   1.000
_cell.length_c   1.000
_cell.angle_alpha   90.00
_cell.angle_beta   90.00
_cell.angle_gamma   90.00
#
_symmetry.space_group_name_H-M   'P 1'
#
loop_
_entity.id
_entity.type
_entity.pdbx_description
1 polymer ?
#
loop_
_entity_poly.entity_id
_entity_poly.type
_entity_poly.pdbx_seq_one_letter_code
_entity_poly.pdbx_strand_id
1 'polypeptide(L)'
;MHINSVKNKKILYAALNWGLGHVTRSIGIIRQLVNQENEIIIICDKHQEEIFKSYFPSVSIIEFPGYPFNFRGKNNWGLDIILSIVKLIKHIKSEKKKVENIVKENSIDLILSDHRYGLFSKEIFSIFITHQLQLPLPWYYKPAQWWHKHSIKKFNFVWVLDDDNSSLAGKLSSTKNWINTYSIGWYSRFEEKALSDEIYYLFVISGPEKYVNDFYSIFRQFNTSSKKTVIISPYKIDTSLFKPDNTKILITSKIVDIDEYFYKSSVIISRYGYSTLMDLKILKKKSILFPSKGQNEQEYLSILHNIPKNNKELNS
;
A
#
# COMPACT_ATOMS: atom_id res chain seq x y z
N MET A 1 12.50 -12.42 -14.22
CA MET A 1 13.51 -11.86 -13.28
C MET A 1 12.87 -11.79 -11.90
N HIS A 2 13.41 -12.51 -10.90
CA HIS A 2 12.90 -12.49 -9.53
C HIS A 2 13.64 -11.41 -8.72
N ILE A 3 13.03 -10.84 -7.68
CA ILE A 3 13.65 -9.76 -6.90
C ILE A 3 15.01 -10.14 -6.30
N ASN A 4 15.15 -11.40 -5.86
CA ASN A 4 16.41 -11.93 -5.32
C ASN A 4 17.59 -11.92 -6.33
N SER A 5 17.32 -11.86 -7.64
CA SER A 5 18.37 -11.83 -8.67
C SER A 5 18.78 -10.42 -9.07
N VAL A 6 18.17 -9.36 -8.51
CA VAL A 6 18.46 -7.98 -8.87
C VAL A 6 19.62 -7.47 -8.01
N LYS A 7 20.82 -7.40 -8.58
CA LYS A 7 22.04 -6.96 -7.89
C LYS A 7 22.83 -5.99 -8.79
N ASN A 8 23.50 -5.01 -8.19
CA ASN A 8 24.39 -4.07 -8.89
C ASN A 8 23.71 -3.37 -10.08
N LYS A 9 22.48 -2.89 -9.87
CA LYS A 9 21.70 -2.13 -10.85
C LYS A 9 21.40 -0.73 -10.34
N LYS A 10 21.30 0.21 -11.28
CA LYS A 10 20.70 1.52 -11.05
C LYS A 10 19.21 1.47 -11.36
N ILE A 11 18.39 1.60 -10.32
CA ILE A 11 16.96 1.31 -10.36
C ILE A 11 16.16 2.60 -10.21
N LEU A 12 15.24 2.82 -11.14
CA LEU A 12 14.22 3.85 -11.03
C LEU A 12 12.96 3.27 -10.38
N TYR A 13 12.58 3.78 -9.21
CA TYR A 13 11.43 3.31 -8.45
C TYR A 13 10.35 4.39 -8.33
N ALA A 14 9.07 4.02 -8.43
CA ALA A 14 8.00 4.93 -8.01
C ALA A 14 6.79 4.17 -7.47
N ALA A 15 6.18 4.70 -6.41
CA ALA A 15 4.96 4.18 -5.81
C ALA A 15 3.76 5.06 -6.12
N LEU A 16 2.60 4.43 -6.32
CA LEU A 16 1.32 5.13 -6.43
C LEU A 16 1.04 5.97 -5.19
N ASN A 17 0.56 7.20 -5.39
CA ASN A 17 0.21 8.14 -4.32
C ASN A 17 -1.24 7.98 -3.82
N TRP A 18 -1.91 6.86 -4.11
CA TRP A 18 -3.25 6.58 -3.61
C TRP A 18 -3.18 6.04 -2.17
N GLY A 19 -3.13 6.97 -1.22
CA GLY A 19 -2.91 6.64 0.20
C GLY A 19 -1.48 6.15 0.47
N LEU A 20 -1.24 5.75 1.72
CA LEU A 20 0.11 5.42 2.20
C LEU A 20 0.47 3.93 2.07
N GLY A 21 -0.48 3.07 1.70
CA GLY A 21 -0.26 1.62 1.60
C GLY A 21 0.78 1.23 0.55
N HIS A 22 0.78 1.91 -0.60
CA HIS A 22 1.80 1.72 -1.64
C HIS A 22 3.17 2.20 -1.18
N VAL A 23 3.26 3.36 -0.54
CA VAL A 23 4.54 3.90 -0.04
C VAL A 23 5.14 3.00 1.05
N THR A 24 4.32 2.59 2.02
CA THR A 24 4.80 1.82 3.18
C THR A 24 5.27 0.42 2.82
N ARG A 25 4.58 -0.29 1.91
CA ARG A 25 5.05 -1.60 1.42
C ARG A 25 6.33 -1.50 0.57
N SER A 26 6.51 -0.38 -0.15
CA SER A 26 7.73 -0.12 -0.92
C SER A 26 8.97 -0.06 -0.06
N ILE A 27 8.86 0.31 1.23
CA ILE A 27 10.00 0.42 2.13
C ILE A 27 10.72 -0.92 2.25
N GLY A 28 10.00 -2.03 2.44
CA GLY A 28 10.61 -3.36 2.49
C GLY A 28 11.32 -3.73 1.18
N ILE A 29 10.69 -3.42 0.04
CA ILE A 29 11.25 -3.71 -1.30
C ILE A 29 12.54 -2.93 -1.51
N ILE A 30 12.52 -1.62 -1.24
CA ILE A 30 13.68 -0.73 -1.41
C ILE A 30 14.81 -1.17 -0.48
N ARG A 31 14.50 -1.52 0.78
CA ARG A 31 15.50 -2.03 1.73
C ARG A 31 16.20 -3.27 1.20
N GLN A 32 15.43 -4.24 0.71
CA GLN A 32 16.02 -5.45 0.11
C GLN A 32 16.91 -5.11 -1.09
N LEU A 33 16.46 -4.25 -1.99
CA LEU A 33 17.23 -3.89 -3.18
C LEU A 33 18.52 -3.13 -2.83
N VAL A 34 18.48 -2.23 -1.84
CA VAL A 34 19.67 -1.54 -1.32
C VAL A 34 20.66 -2.55 -0.73
N ASN A 35 20.19 -3.53 0.03
CA ASN A 35 21.03 -4.61 0.57
C ASN A 35 21.63 -5.52 -0.53
N GLN A 36 21.08 -5.49 -1.74
CA GLN A 36 21.61 -6.16 -2.92
C GLN A 36 22.52 -5.23 -3.75
N GLU A 37 23.16 -4.24 -3.13
CA GLU A 37 24.12 -3.33 -3.80
C GLU A 37 23.52 -2.56 -4.99
N ASN A 38 22.19 -2.33 -5.00
CA ASN A 38 21.55 -1.52 -6.03
C ASN A 38 21.53 -0.03 -5.64
N GLU A 39 21.71 0.84 -6.62
CA GLU A 39 21.49 2.27 -6.49
C GLU A 39 20.02 2.58 -6.78
N ILE A 40 19.31 3.22 -5.84
CA ILE A 40 17.88 3.52 -5.98
C ILE A 40 17.67 5.01 -6.22
N ILE A 41 16.95 5.34 -7.30
CA ILE A 41 16.41 6.66 -7.57
C ILE A 41 14.89 6.58 -7.48
N ILE A 42 14.27 7.35 -6.59
CA ILE A 42 12.82 7.35 -6.41
C ILE A 42 12.21 8.57 -7.13
N ILE A 43 11.16 8.32 -7.90
CA ILE A 43 10.30 9.38 -8.45
C ILE A 43 9.02 9.46 -7.63
N CYS A 44 8.79 10.60 -6.97
CA CYS A 44 7.63 10.76 -6.10
C CYS A 44 7.21 12.22 -5.89
N ASP A 45 6.06 12.44 -5.27
CA ASP A 45 5.67 13.76 -4.79
C ASP A 45 6.33 14.11 -3.45
N LYS A 46 6.21 15.36 -3.00
CA LYS A 46 6.84 15.86 -1.77
C LYS A 46 6.43 15.10 -0.51
N HIS A 47 5.18 14.65 -0.43
CA HIS A 47 4.69 13.93 0.75
C HIS A 47 5.28 12.52 0.81
N GLN A 48 5.37 11.84 -0.34
CA GLN A 48 6.07 10.57 -0.45
C GLN A 48 7.58 10.72 -0.18
N GLU A 49 8.19 11.81 -0.65
CA GLU A 49 9.60 12.13 -0.42
C GLU A 49 9.92 12.21 1.08
N GLU A 50 9.12 12.96 1.86
CA GLU A 50 9.29 13.06 3.32
C GLU A 50 9.32 11.68 3.99
N ILE A 51 8.44 10.78 3.56
CA ILE A 51 8.39 9.41 4.07
C ILE A 51 9.64 8.64 3.64
N PHE A 52 9.95 8.58 2.35
CA PHE A 52 11.11 7.82 1.87
C PHE A 52 12.42 8.30 2.50
N LYS A 53 12.61 9.61 2.64
CA LYS A 53 13.79 10.18 3.31
C LYS A 53 13.88 9.85 4.79
N SER A 54 12.74 9.64 5.47
CA SER A 54 12.76 9.19 6.87
C SER A 54 13.28 7.75 7.05
N TYR A 55 13.16 6.89 6.03
CA TYR A 55 13.67 5.52 6.06
C TYR A 55 15.01 5.36 5.35
N PHE A 56 15.27 6.16 4.31
CA PHE A 56 16.46 6.09 3.47
C PHE A 56 17.01 7.51 3.23
N PRO A 57 17.73 8.11 4.21
CA PRO A 57 18.20 9.49 4.09
C PRO A 57 19.07 9.75 2.86
N SER A 58 19.85 8.75 2.43
CA SER A 58 20.78 8.82 1.31
C SER A 58 20.15 8.54 -0.06
N VAL A 59 18.87 8.16 -0.16
CA VAL A 59 18.27 7.80 -1.46
C VAL A 59 18.10 9.03 -2.35
N SER A 60 18.38 8.89 -3.64
CA SER A 60 18.17 9.96 -4.63
C SER A 60 16.68 10.11 -4.94
N ILE A 61 16.19 11.35 -4.98
CA ILE A 61 14.80 11.69 -5.25
C ILE A 61 14.71 12.57 -6.49
N ILE A 62 13.76 12.27 -7.38
CA ILE A 62 13.34 13.15 -8.47
C ILE A 62 11.87 13.50 -8.25
N GLU A 63 11.59 14.77 -7.96
CA GLU A 63 10.21 15.22 -7.73
C GLU A 63 9.37 15.02 -9.01
N PHE A 64 8.22 14.36 -8.87
CA PHE A 64 7.21 14.27 -9.91
C PHE A 64 5.82 14.11 -9.30
N PRO A 65 4.81 14.85 -9.79
CA PRO A 65 3.47 14.74 -9.25
C PRO A 65 2.97 13.31 -9.29
N GLY A 66 2.23 12.94 -8.25
CA GLY A 66 1.44 11.73 -8.25
C GLY A 66 0.22 11.83 -9.20
N TYR A 67 -0.51 10.72 -9.31
CA TYR A 67 -1.69 10.66 -10.15
C TYR A 67 -2.78 11.59 -9.61
N PRO A 68 -3.52 12.30 -10.48
CA PRO A 68 -4.49 13.34 -10.10
C PRO A 68 -5.83 12.73 -9.69
N PHE A 69 -5.82 11.83 -8.71
CA PHE A 69 -7.02 11.17 -8.22
C PHE A 69 -7.85 12.11 -7.35
N ASN A 70 -8.73 12.87 -7.99
CA ASN A 70 -9.71 13.74 -7.33
C ASN A 70 -11.12 13.21 -7.61
N PHE A 71 -11.60 12.25 -6.81
CA PHE A 71 -13.01 11.84 -6.85
C PHE A 71 -13.85 12.80 -6.02
N ARG A 72 -14.12 13.98 -6.56
CA ARG A 72 -15.09 14.92 -5.98
C ARG A 72 -16.48 14.43 -6.34
N GLY A 73 -17.13 13.73 -5.42
CA GLY A 73 -18.52 13.31 -5.60
C GLY A 73 -19.50 14.48 -5.42
N LYS A 74 -19.69 15.32 -6.44
CA LYS A 74 -20.77 16.33 -6.45
C LYS A 74 -21.47 16.40 -7.81
N ASN A 75 -22.77 16.09 -7.80
CA ASN A 75 -23.86 16.39 -8.74
C ASN A 75 -23.73 16.07 -10.26
N ASN A 76 -22.54 15.87 -10.84
CA ASN A 76 -22.36 15.47 -12.26
C ASN A 76 -21.40 14.27 -12.41
N TRP A 77 -21.76 13.16 -11.76
CA TRP A 77 -20.97 11.93 -11.67
C TRP A 77 -20.35 11.44 -13.00
N GLY A 78 -21.10 11.47 -14.10
CA GLY A 78 -20.61 10.97 -15.41
C GLY A 78 -19.50 11.83 -16.00
N LEU A 79 -19.68 13.16 -16.01
CA LEU A 79 -18.67 14.10 -16.52
C LEU A 79 -17.43 14.12 -15.63
N ASP A 80 -17.59 14.02 -14.32
CA ASP A 80 -16.48 13.98 -13.36
C ASP A 80 -15.61 12.73 -13.55
N ILE A 81 -16.22 11.57 -13.81
CA ILE A 81 -15.49 10.33 -14.14
C ILE A 81 -14.73 10.49 -15.45
N ILE A 82 -15.36 10.99 -16.51
CA ILE A 82 -14.72 11.17 -17.82
C ILE A 82 -13.55 12.14 -17.73
N LEU A 83 -13.74 13.30 -17.10
CA LEU A 83 -12.67 14.29 -16.89
C LEU A 83 -11.53 13.72 -16.06
N SER A 84 -11.84 12.91 -15.04
CA SER A 84 -10.83 12.22 -14.22
C SER A 84 -10.02 11.21 -15.05
N ILE A 85 -10.68 10.46 -15.94
CA ILE A 85 -10.00 9.53 -16.86
C ILE A 85 -9.12 10.29 -17.85
N VAL A 86 -9.59 11.39 -18.44
CA VAL A 86 -8.79 12.20 -19.37
C VAL A 86 -7.55 12.78 -18.66
N LYS A 87 -7.71 13.30 -17.45
CA LYS A 87 -6.60 13.78 -16.61
C LYS A 87 -5.61 12.65 -16.31
N LEU A 88 -6.10 11.46 -15.95
CA LEU A 88 -5.27 10.28 -15.71
C LEU A 88 -4.47 9.88 -16.96
N ILE A 89 -5.10 9.81 -18.13
CA ILE A 89 -4.42 9.45 -19.38
C ILE A 89 -3.36 10.49 -19.75
N LYS A 90 -3.68 11.80 -19.63
CA LYS A 90 -2.71 12.87 -19.86
C LYS A 90 -1.53 12.75 -18.90
N HIS A 91 -1.79 12.46 -17.63
CA HIS A 91 -0.74 12.25 -16.63
C HIS A 91 0.14 11.05 -16.98
N ILE A 92 -0.44 9.89 -17.33
CA ILE A 92 0.30 8.69 -17.75
C ILE A 92 1.20 8.97 -18.96
N LYS A 93 0.72 9.74 -19.94
CA LYS A 93 1.53 10.14 -21.11
C LYS A 93 2.69 11.05 -20.72
N SER A 94 2.43 12.02 -19.82
CA SER A 94 3.46 12.93 -19.30
C SER A 94 4.50 12.19 -18.48
N GLU A 95 4.07 11.28 -17.60
CA GLU A 95 4.92 10.40 -16.79
C GLU A 95 5.84 9.59 -17.70
N LYS A 96 5.27 8.93 -18.71
CA LYS A 96 6.06 8.17 -19.67
C LYS A 96 7.13 9.02 -20.34
N LYS A 97 6.79 10.20 -20.84
CA LYS A 97 7.77 11.10 -21.49
C LYS A 97 8.90 11.47 -20.53
N LYS A 98 8.59 11.76 -19.27
CA LYS A 98 9.60 12.09 -18.25
C LYS A 98 10.49 10.88 -17.94
N VAL A 99 9.91 9.69 -17.82
CA VAL A 99 10.65 8.44 -17.56
C VAL A 99 11.66 8.17 -18.66
N GLU A 100 11.26 8.29 -19.94
CA GLU A 100 12.21 8.08 -21.06
C GLU A 100 13.39 9.06 -21.02
N ASN A 101 13.18 10.31 -20.58
CA ASN A 101 14.28 11.27 -20.38
C ASN A 101 15.18 10.87 -19.21
N ILE A 102 14.59 10.53 -18.05
CA ILE A 102 15.34 10.14 -16.85
C ILE A 102 16.20 8.91 -17.12
N VAL A 103 15.67 7.92 -17.85
CA VAL A 103 16.40 6.71 -18.24
C VAL A 103 17.68 7.05 -18.97
N LYS A 104 17.62 7.98 -19.93
CA LYS A 104 18.77 8.42 -20.73
C LYS A 104 19.76 9.23 -19.91
N GLU A 105 19.28 10.20 -19.14
CA GLU A 105 20.11 11.13 -18.36
C GLU A 105 20.84 10.44 -17.19
N ASN A 106 20.24 9.41 -16.59
CA ASN A 106 20.74 8.78 -15.36
C ASN A 106 21.33 7.39 -15.58
N SER A 107 21.34 6.89 -16.82
CA SER A 107 21.78 5.52 -17.16
C SER A 107 21.08 4.46 -16.31
N ILE A 108 19.75 4.50 -16.30
CA ILE A 108 18.93 3.55 -15.53
C ILE A 108 18.99 2.16 -16.17
N ASP A 109 19.21 1.13 -15.36
CA ASP A 109 19.23 -0.27 -15.82
C ASP A 109 17.87 -0.97 -15.73
N LEU A 110 17.04 -0.57 -14.75
CA LEU A 110 15.79 -1.23 -14.40
C LEU A 110 14.75 -0.24 -13.88
N ILE A 111 13.50 -0.36 -14.32
CA ILE A 111 12.37 0.39 -13.77
C ILE A 111 11.49 -0.52 -12.92
N LEU A 112 11.17 -0.07 -11.71
CA LEU A 112 10.23 -0.70 -10.80
C LEU A 112 9.03 0.21 -10.56
N SER A 113 7.87 -0.18 -11.07
CA SER A 113 6.63 0.58 -10.98
C SER A 113 5.66 -0.04 -10.01
N ASP A 114 5.53 0.50 -8.81
CA ASP A 114 4.44 0.13 -7.91
C ASP A 114 3.15 0.85 -8.31
N HIS A 115 2.37 0.12 -9.12
CA HIS A 115 1.02 0.48 -9.54
C HIS A 115 0.91 1.80 -10.35
N ARG A 116 2.00 2.23 -11.00
CA ARG A 116 2.05 3.42 -11.88
C ARG A 116 2.18 3.03 -13.35
N TYR A 117 1.05 3.02 -14.07
CA TYR A 117 0.97 2.61 -15.48
C TYR A 117 1.82 3.39 -16.50
N GLY A 118 2.26 4.62 -16.23
CA GLY A 118 3.15 5.38 -17.13
C GLY A 118 4.64 5.21 -16.80
N LEU A 119 4.97 4.59 -15.67
CA LEU A 119 6.33 4.38 -15.22
C LEU A 119 6.98 3.16 -15.88
N PHE A 120 7.22 3.24 -17.19
CA PHE A 120 7.93 2.22 -17.95
C PHE A 120 8.64 2.85 -19.14
N SER A 121 9.68 2.18 -19.64
CA SER A 121 10.38 2.53 -20.86
C SER A 121 10.26 1.41 -21.88
N LYS A 122 10.34 1.75 -23.17
CA LYS A 122 10.49 0.75 -24.24
C LYS A 122 11.93 0.28 -24.43
N GLU A 123 12.90 1.05 -23.94
CA GLU A 123 14.33 0.82 -24.17
C GLU A 123 14.96 -0.07 -23.07
N ILE A 124 14.40 -0.04 -21.85
CA ILE A 124 14.91 -0.81 -20.71
C ILE A 124 13.84 -1.67 -20.04
N PHE A 125 14.28 -2.70 -19.31
CA PHE A 125 13.38 -3.57 -18.58
C PHE A 125 12.57 -2.80 -17.53
N SER A 126 11.26 -3.02 -17.54
CA SER A 126 10.31 -2.43 -16.62
C SER A 126 9.49 -3.52 -15.94
N ILE A 127 9.40 -3.47 -14.62
CA ILE A 127 8.66 -4.42 -13.79
C ILE A 127 7.49 -3.68 -13.13
N PHE A 128 6.28 -4.23 -13.31
CA PHE A 128 5.10 -3.74 -12.61
C PHE A 128 4.95 -4.46 -11.26
N ILE A 129 4.80 -3.70 -10.18
CA ILE A 129 4.60 -4.21 -8.83
C ILE A 129 3.15 -3.98 -8.43
N THR A 130 2.45 -5.03 -8.01
CA THR A 130 1.06 -4.94 -7.57
C THR A 130 0.69 -6.05 -6.60
N HIS A 131 -0.46 -5.94 -5.95
CA HIS A 131 -1.14 -7.03 -5.24
C HIS A 131 -2.53 -7.32 -5.85
N GLN A 132 -2.90 -6.51 -6.85
CA GLN A 132 -4.16 -6.53 -7.55
C GLN A 132 -3.83 -6.70 -9.03
N LEU A 133 -3.84 -7.96 -9.48
CA LEU A 133 -3.95 -8.33 -10.88
C LEU A 133 -5.41 -8.29 -11.35
N GLN A 134 -6.32 -8.48 -10.40
CA GLN A 134 -7.74 -8.26 -10.52
C GLN A 134 -8.14 -7.16 -9.52
N LEU A 135 -8.84 -6.14 -10.00
CA LEU A 135 -9.34 -5.08 -9.13
C LEU A 135 -10.63 -5.56 -8.45
N PRO A 136 -10.86 -5.19 -7.17
CA PRO A 136 -12.08 -5.50 -6.44
C PRO A 136 -13.23 -4.58 -6.87
N LEU A 137 -13.58 -4.65 -8.16
CA LEU A 137 -14.62 -3.83 -8.78
C LEU A 137 -15.88 -4.66 -9.07
N PRO A 138 -17.08 -4.07 -8.92
CA PRO A 138 -18.31 -4.67 -9.38
C PRO A 138 -18.27 -5.07 -10.86
N TRP A 139 -19.10 -6.05 -11.23
CA TRP A 139 -19.12 -6.64 -12.57
C TRP A 139 -19.35 -5.62 -13.70
N TYR A 140 -20.01 -4.49 -13.45
CA TYR A 140 -20.30 -3.45 -14.45
C TYR A 140 -19.09 -2.54 -14.75
N TYR A 141 -17.98 -2.64 -14.01
CA TYR A 141 -16.72 -1.95 -14.31
C TYR A 141 -15.74 -2.79 -15.15
N LYS A 142 -16.22 -3.72 -15.99
CA LYS A 142 -15.36 -4.54 -16.88
C LYS A 142 -14.38 -3.70 -17.73
N PRO A 143 -14.76 -2.54 -18.29
CA PRO A 143 -13.83 -1.73 -19.07
C PRO A 143 -12.61 -1.27 -18.26
N ALA A 144 -12.81 -0.91 -16.99
CA ALA A 144 -11.71 -0.53 -16.10
C ALA A 144 -10.80 -1.74 -15.80
N GLN A 145 -11.40 -2.91 -15.55
CA GLN A 145 -10.66 -4.16 -15.35
C GLN A 145 -9.85 -4.55 -16.58
N TRP A 146 -10.41 -4.41 -17.78
CA TRP A 146 -9.73 -4.65 -19.05
C TRP A 146 -8.57 -3.68 -19.25
N TRP A 147 -8.79 -2.38 -19.03
CA TRP A 147 -7.76 -1.35 -19.17
C TRP A 147 -6.61 -1.57 -18.19
N HIS A 148 -6.92 -1.93 -16.95
CA HIS A 148 -5.94 -2.29 -15.93
C HIS A 148 -5.06 -3.46 -16.40
N LYS A 149 -5.68 -4.58 -16.81
CA LYS A 149 -4.94 -5.75 -17.29
C LYS A 149 -4.11 -5.45 -18.53
N HIS A 150 -4.69 -4.71 -19.49
CA HIS A 150 -4.00 -4.30 -20.70
C HIS A 150 -2.82 -3.36 -20.41
N SER A 151 -2.93 -2.50 -19.40
CA SER A 151 -1.85 -1.59 -19.01
C SER A 151 -0.70 -2.32 -18.32
N ILE A 152 -0.98 -3.33 -17.50
CA ILE A 152 0.06 -4.18 -16.88
C ILE A 152 0.86 -4.94 -17.95
N LYS A 153 0.21 -5.41 -19.02
CA LYS A 153 0.87 -6.16 -20.11
C LYS A 153 1.91 -5.36 -20.90
N LYS A 154 2.06 -4.05 -20.65
CA LYS A 154 3.10 -3.21 -21.26
C LYS A 154 4.48 -3.37 -20.59
N PHE A 155 4.50 -3.97 -19.40
CA PHE A 155 5.72 -4.22 -18.64
C PHE A 155 6.31 -5.58 -18.99
N ASN A 156 7.62 -5.74 -18.84
CA ASN A 156 8.32 -6.97 -19.19
C ASN A 156 8.03 -8.09 -18.20
N PHE A 157 7.94 -7.74 -16.91
CA PHE A 157 7.63 -8.64 -15.81
C PHE A 157 6.64 -8.00 -14.84
N VAL A 158 5.98 -8.85 -14.05
CA VAL A 158 5.11 -8.42 -12.96
C VAL A 158 5.57 -9.08 -11.67
N TRP A 159 5.76 -8.27 -10.63
CA TRP A 159 5.96 -8.75 -9.27
C TRP A 159 4.66 -8.58 -8.48
N VAL A 160 4.16 -9.68 -7.96
CA VAL A 160 2.97 -9.71 -7.13
C VAL A 160 3.42 -9.72 -5.67
N LEU A 161 3.05 -8.67 -4.92
CA LEU A 161 3.31 -8.54 -3.48
C LEU A 161 2.37 -9.43 -2.68
N ASP A 162 2.41 -10.72 -2.95
CA ASP A 162 1.67 -11.75 -2.24
C ASP A 162 2.44 -13.07 -2.34
N ASP A 163 1.96 -14.09 -1.64
CA ASP A 163 2.50 -15.44 -1.66
C ASP A 163 1.50 -16.43 -2.28
N ASP A 164 1.96 -17.32 -3.16
CA ASP A 164 1.06 -18.26 -3.84
C ASP A 164 0.47 -19.31 -2.88
N ASN A 165 1.19 -19.66 -1.80
CA ASN A 165 0.77 -20.69 -0.84
C ASN A 165 0.03 -20.11 0.37
N SER A 166 0.31 -18.86 0.72
CA SER A 166 -0.19 -18.17 1.92
C SER A 166 -0.86 -16.84 1.60
N SER A 167 -1.50 -16.74 0.44
CA SER A 167 -2.05 -15.50 -0.12
C SER A 167 -2.89 -14.68 0.88
N LEU A 168 -2.57 -13.38 0.98
CA LEU A 168 -3.33 -12.39 1.73
C LEU A 168 -4.41 -11.71 0.86
N ALA A 169 -4.22 -11.64 -0.46
CA ALA A 169 -5.13 -10.97 -1.40
C ALA A 169 -6.07 -11.93 -2.15
N GLY A 170 -5.88 -13.24 -2.01
CA GLY A 170 -6.71 -14.27 -2.60
C GLY A 170 -6.84 -14.14 -4.12
N LYS A 171 -8.07 -13.98 -4.61
CA LYS A 171 -8.36 -13.90 -6.05
C LYS A 171 -7.81 -12.60 -6.68
N LEU A 172 -7.53 -11.57 -5.88
CA LEU A 172 -7.02 -10.29 -6.40
C LEU A 172 -5.57 -10.40 -6.90
N SER A 173 -4.76 -11.25 -6.27
CA SER A 173 -3.34 -11.47 -6.58
C SER A 173 -3.09 -12.72 -7.43
N SER A 174 -4.13 -13.47 -7.81
CA SER A 174 -3.98 -14.76 -8.48
C SER A 174 -3.21 -14.68 -9.80
N THR A 175 -2.11 -15.43 -9.87
CA THR A 175 -1.16 -15.46 -10.99
C THR A 175 -1.52 -16.46 -12.09
N LYS A 176 -2.52 -17.34 -11.89
CA LYS A 176 -2.85 -18.50 -12.77
C LYS A 176 -2.92 -18.18 -14.28
N ASN A 177 -3.38 -16.99 -14.66
CA ASN A 177 -3.60 -16.58 -16.05
C ASN A 177 -2.61 -15.52 -16.54
N TRP A 178 -1.47 -15.38 -15.88
CA TRP A 178 -0.47 -14.37 -16.19
C TRP A 178 0.87 -15.00 -16.57
N ILE A 179 1.51 -14.39 -17.56
CA ILE A 179 2.84 -14.78 -18.04
C ILE A 179 3.83 -13.76 -17.49
N ASN A 180 5.07 -14.19 -17.21
CA ASN A 180 6.14 -13.33 -16.69
C ASN A 180 5.77 -12.64 -15.36
N THR A 181 4.94 -13.32 -14.57
CA THR A 181 4.42 -12.83 -13.29
C THR A 181 4.93 -13.72 -12.17
N TYR A 182 5.48 -13.10 -11.13
CA TYR A 182 6.07 -13.80 -9.99
C TYR A 182 5.51 -13.26 -8.69
N SER A 183 4.99 -14.14 -7.85
CA SER A 183 4.68 -13.85 -6.46
C SER A 183 5.99 -13.74 -5.69
N ILE A 184 6.27 -12.56 -5.11
CA ILE A 184 7.54 -12.25 -4.45
C ILE A 184 7.43 -12.25 -2.92
N GLY A 185 6.27 -12.66 -2.39
CA GLY A 185 5.97 -12.64 -0.96
C GLY A 185 5.47 -11.29 -0.47
N TRP A 186 5.38 -11.15 0.85
CA TRP A 186 4.91 -9.93 1.51
C TRP A 186 6.07 -9.03 1.86
N TYR A 187 5.86 -7.73 1.68
CA TYR A 187 6.81 -6.70 2.08
C TYR A 187 6.15 -5.75 3.07
N SER A 188 6.93 -5.39 4.08
CA SER A 188 6.52 -4.46 5.13
C SER A 188 7.63 -3.44 5.35
N ARG A 189 7.27 -2.29 5.89
CA ARG A 189 8.24 -1.35 6.46
C ARG A 189 8.93 -1.90 7.72
N PHE A 190 8.26 -2.85 8.39
CA PHE A 190 8.75 -3.48 9.59
C PHE A 190 9.73 -4.60 9.27
N GLU A 191 10.76 -4.70 10.09
CA GLU A 191 11.65 -5.85 10.16
C GLU A 191 11.30 -6.70 11.39
N GLU A 192 11.66 -7.98 11.36
CA GLU A 192 11.53 -8.86 12.52
C GLU A 192 12.48 -8.36 13.64
N LYS A 193 11.89 -7.97 14.77
CA LYS A 193 12.60 -7.43 15.94
C LYS A 193 12.01 -8.03 17.22
N ALA A 194 12.77 -7.95 18.31
CA ALA A 194 12.28 -8.30 19.62
C ALA A 194 11.03 -7.48 19.96
N LEU A 195 9.95 -8.17 20.29
CA LEU A 195 8.68 -7.55 20.63
C LEU A 195 8.62 -7.32 22.14
N SER A 196 8.06 -6.19 22.55
CA SER A 196 7.59 -5.98 23.92
C SER A 196 6.07 -5.80 23.91
N ASP A 197 5.44 -6.12 25.03
CA ASP A 197 3.98 -6.02 25.21
C ASP A 197 3.64 -4.93 26.25
N GLU A 198 4.36 -3.80 26.16
CA GLU A 198 4.20 -2.63 27.04
C GLU A 198 2.89 -1.87 26.79
N ILE A 199 2.31 -2.02 25.61
CA ILE A 199 1.04 -1.45 25.19
C ILE A 199 0.13 -2.62 24.87
N TYR A 200 -1.06 -2.68 25.45
CA TYR A 200 -1.95 -3.79 25.15
C TYR A 200 -2.70 -3.57 23.84
N TYR A 201 -3.33 -2.40 23.69
CA TYR A 201 -4.06 -2.02 22.48
C TYR A 201 -3.37 -0.89 21.73
N LEU A 202 -3.09 -1.09 20.45
CA LEU A 202 -2.70 -0.03 19.53
C LEU A 202 -3.80 0.18 18.49
N PHE A 203 -4.46 1.33 18.54
CA PHE A 203 -5.39 1.73 17.50
C PHE A 203 -4.68 2.58 16.45
N VAL A 204 -4.80 2.18 15.19
CA VAL A 204 -4.20 2.89 14.05
C VAL A 204 -5.30 3.33 13.11
N ILE A 205 -5.64 4.62 13.17
CA ILE A 205 -6.56 5.26 12.26
C ILE A 205 -5.79 5.62 10.98
N SER A 206 -6.21 5.05 9.86
CA SER A 206 -5.61 5.27 8.55
C SER A 206 -6.66 5.43 7.46
N GLY A 207 -6.26 6.02 6.33
CA GLY A 207 -7.14 6.27 5.19
C GLY A 207 -7.87 7.60 5.26
N PRO A 208 -8.86 7.83 4.37
CA PRO A 208 -9.53 9.13 4.25
C PRO A 208 -10.29 9.57 5.50
N GLU A 209 -10.22 10.87 5.82
CA GLU A 209 -10.83 11.52 7.00
C GLU A 209 -12.31 11.18 7.19
N LYS A 210 -13.07 11.05 6.10
CA LYS A 210 -14.50 10.70 6.16
C LYS A 210 -14.82 9.39 6.90
N TYR A 211 -13.83 8.50 7.05
CA TYR A 211 -13.97 7.20 7.75
C TYR A 211 -13.50 7.25 9.21
N VAL A 212 -13.06 8.41 9.72
CA VAL A 212 -12.63 8.57 11.12
C VAL A 212 -13.82 8.41 12.06
N ASN A 213 -15.01 8.90 11.68
CA ASN A 213 -16.19 8.80 12.54
C ASN A 213 -16.62 7.36 12.81
N ASP A 214 -16.47 6.47 11.83
CA ASP A 214 -16.77 5.04 11.99
C ASP A 214 -15.82 4.37 13.00
N PHE A 215 -14.63 4.92 13.24
CA PHE A 215 -13.73 4.41 14.27
C PHE A 215 -14.24 4.70 15.68
N TYR A 216 -15.00 5.77 15.91
CA TYR A 216 -15.53 6.11 17.24
C TYR A 216 -16.48 5.07 17.79
N SER A 217 -17.30 4.44 16.95
CA SER A 217 -18.19 3.36 17.39
C SER A 217 -17.40 2.12 17.82
N ILE A 218 -16.27 1.84 17.18
CA ILE A 218 -15.35 0.77 17.54
C ILE A 218 -14.67 1.10 18.87
N PHE A 219 -14.12 2.31 19.00
CA PHE A 219 -13.47 2.77 20.23
C PHE A 219 -14.33 2.63 21.49
N ARG A 220 -15.63 2.95 21.39
CA ARG A 220 -16.57 2.82 22.51
C ARG A 220 -16.65 1.41 23.09
N GLN A 221 -16.44 0.38 22.26
CA GLN A 221 -16.46 -1.03 22.71
C GLN A 221 -15.26 -1.36 23.62
N PHE A 222 -14.18 -0.57 23.54
CA PHE A 222 -12.96 -0.77 24.32
C PHE A 222 -12.80 0.24 25.47
N ASN A 223 -13.70 1.24 25.56
CA ASN A 223 -13.59 2.35 26.52
C ASN A 223 -13.75 1.93 28.00
N THR A 224 -14.28 0.73 28.25
CA THR A 224 -14.39 0.15 29.60
C THR A 224 -13.12 -0.60 30.04
N SER A 225 -12.16 -0.80 29.13
CA SER A 225 -10.93 -1.52 29.42
C SER A 225 -9.97 -0.71 30.29
N SER A 226 -9.36 -1.35 31.29
CA SER A 226 -8.23 -0.79 32.07
C SER A 226 -6.87 -1.02 31.40
N LYS A 227 -6.86 -1.60 30.19
CA LYS A 227 -5.63 -1.94 29.47
C LYS A 227 -4.96 -0.68 28.91
N LYS A 228 -3.63 -0.60 29.04
CA LYS A 228 -2.83 0.48 28.45
C LYS A 228 -3.01 0.52 26.93
N THR A 229 -3.49 1.65 26.45
CA THR A 229 -3.95 1.85 25.07
C THR A 229 -3.21 3.03 24.44
N VAL A 230 -2.82 2.88 23.17
CA VAL A 230 -2.32 3.97 22.35
C VAL A 230 -3.20 4.12 21.13
N ILE A 231 -3.53 5.37 20.78
CA ILE A 231 -4.31 5.71 19.60
C ILE A 231 -3.47 6.62 18.72
N ILE A 232 -3.33 6.24 17.45
CA ILE A 232 -2.57 6.97 16.45
C ILE A 232 -3.54 7.41 15.36
N SER A 233 -3.52 8.71 15.07
CA SER A 233 -4.37 9.31 14.04
C SER A 233 -3.64 10.41 13.29
N PRO A 234 -3.77 10.50 11.96
CA PRO A 234 -3.30 11.67 11.20
C PRO A 234 -4.26 12.87 11.31
N TYR A 235 -5.43 12.68 11.91
CA TYR A 235 -6.47 13.69 12.08
C TYR A 235 -6.72 13.99 13.55
N LYS A 236 -7.17 15.21 13.85
CA LYS A 236 -7.72 15.55 15.17
C LYS A 236 -8.90 14.63 15.49
N ILE A 237 -8.88 14.04 16.67
CA ILE A 237 -9.96 13.19 17.18
C ILE A 237 -10.54 13.78 18.45
N ASP A 238 -11.83 13.51 18.69
CA ASP A 238 -12.49 13.90 19.94
C ASP A 238 -11.98 13.02 21.09
N THR A 239 -11.16 13.62 21.95
CA THR A 239 -10.53 12.94 23.09
C THR A 239 -11.51 12.64 24.21
N SER A 240 -12.66 13.32 24.27
CA SER A 240 -13.68 13.11 25.31
C SER A 240 -14.31 11.71 25.26
N LEU A 241 -14.18 11.02 24.13
CA LEU A 241 -14.67 9.66 23.92
C LEU A 241 -13.84 8.59 24.64
N PHE A 242 -12.70 8.95 25.23
CA PHE A 242 -11.74 8.02 25.81
C PHE A 242 -11.56 8.26 27.30
N LYS A 243 -11.34 7.19 28.08
CA LYS A 243 -10.82 7.29 29.44
C LYS A 243 -9.33 7.66 29.38
N PRO A 244 -8.94 8.88 29.80
CA PRO A 244 -7.58 9.38 29.60
C PRO A 244 -6.54 8.64 30.46
N ASP A 245 -6.93 8.10 31.62
CA ASP A 245 -5.98 7.55 32.60
C ASP A 245 -5.09 6.42 32.07
N ASN A 246 -5.55 5.65 31.08
CA ASN A 246 -4.81 4.55 30.46
C ASN A 246 -4.63 4.68 28.94
N THR A 247 -4.91 5.86 28.38
CA THR A 247 -4.94 6.07 26.92
C THR A 247 -4.00 7.21 26.51
N LYS A 248 -3.01 6.89 25.68
CA LYS A 248 -2.16 7.89 25.01
C LYS A 248 -2.69 8.15 23.60
N ILE A 249 -2.89 9.41 23.24
CA ILE A 249 -3.31 9.81 21.89
C ILE A 249 -2.16 10.51 21.18
N LEU A 250 -1.88 10.10 19.95
CA LEU A 250 -0.83 10.62 19.09
C LEU A 250 -1.45 11.12 17.78
N ILE A 251 -1.37 12.43 17.57
CA ILE A 251 -1.77 13.07 16.31
C ILE A 251 -0.50 13.21 15.46
N THR A 252 -0.32 12.36 14.45
CA THR A 252 0.85 12.44 13.56
C THR A 252 0.58 11.83 12.20
N SER A 253 1.15 12.45 11.16
CA SER A 253 1.25 11.90 9.80
C SER A 253 2.62 11.26 9.53
N LYS A 254 3.59 11.41 10.44
CA LYS A 254 4.93 10.87 10.30
C LYS A 254 4.95 9.39 10.61
N ILE A 255 4.95 8.59 9.54
CA ILE A 255 4.90 7.13 9.56
C ILE A 255 6.06 6.52 10.37
N VAL A 256 7.27 7.09 10.33
CA VAL A 256 8.43 6.55 11.07
C VAL A 256 8.26 6.67 12.59
N ASP A 257 7.63 7.75 13.07
CA ASP A 257 7.46 8.04 14.51
C ASP A 257 6.53 7.02 15.18
N ILE A 258 5.74 6.29 14.40
CA ILE A 258 4.73 5.38 14.91
C ILE A 258 5.19 3.91 14.91
N ASP A 259 6.32 3.60 14.27
CA ASP A 259 6.78 2.21 14.10
C ASP A 259 7.03 1.51 15.44
N GLU A 260 7.63 2.22 16.39
CA GLU A 260 7.95 1.68 17.72
C GLU A 260 6.69 1.19 18.45
N TYR A 261 5.55 1.87 18.27
CA TYR A 261 4.30 1.48 18.90
C TYR A 261 3.79 0.14 18.38
N PHE A 262 4.01 -0.18 17.10
CA PHE A 262 3.66 -1.48 16.55
C PHE A 262 4.45 -2.57 17.29
N TYR A 263 5.78 -2.41 17.41
CA TYR A 263 6.64 -3.36 18.11
C TYR A 263 6.27 -3.56 19.59
N LYS A 264 5.86 -2.49 20.28
CA LYS A 264 5.50 -2.46 21.70
C LYS A 264 4.05 -2.90 22.01
N SER A 265 3.24 -3.18 20.99
CA SER A 265 1.80 -3.43 21.15
C SER A 265 1.41 -4.92 21.11
N SER A 266 0.55 -5.38 22.01
CA SER A 266 0.08 -6.79 21.99
C SER A 266 -0.99 -7.06 20.93
N VAL A 267 -1.93 -6.11 20.78
CA VAL A 267 -3.06 -6.22 19.86
C VAL A 267 -3.16 -4.95 19.04
N ILE A 268 -3.09 -5.10 17.71
CA ILE A 268 -3.23 -4.01 16.76
C ILE A 268 -4.67 -3.92 16.27
N ILE A 269 -5.27 -2.74 16.37
CA ILE A 269 -6.64 -2.47 15.97
C ILE A 269 -6.61 -1.48 14.80
N SER A 270 -7.06 -1.91 13.62
CA SER A 270 -6.92 -1.09 12.40
C SER A 270 -7.95 -1.47 11.33
N ARG A 271 -7.79 -0.91 10.12
CA ARG A 271 -8.61 -1.25 8.95
C ARG A 271 -8.06 -2.48 8.23
N TYR A 272 -8.93 -3.17 7.48
CA TYR A 272 -8.59 -4.27 6.55
C TYR A 272 -7.82 -3.78 5.30
N GLY A 273 -6.80 -2.93 5.48
CA GLY A 273 -5.92 -2.52 4.39
C GLY A 273 -4.93 -3.64 4.03
N TYR A 274 -4.63 -3.81 2.74
CA TYR A 274 -3.69 -4.85 2.32
C TYR A 274 -2.28 -4.69 2.92
N SER A 275 -1.77 -3.45 2.97
CA SER A 275 -0.48 -3.17 3.63
C SER A 275 -0.51 -3.49 5.13
N THR A 276 -1.64 -3.25 5.81
CA THR A 276 -1.83 -3.65 7.21
C THR A 276 -1.72 -5.16 7.37
N LEU A 277 -2.33 -5.94 6.46
CA LEU A 277 -2.23 -7.41 6.51
C LEU A 277 -0.77 -7.89 6.33
N MET A 278 -0.01 -7.28 5.41
CA MET A 278 1.41 -7.58 5.24
C MET A 278 2.22 -7.22 6.48
N ASP A 279 2.00 -6.03 7.05
CA ASP A 279 2.66 -5.59 8.29
C ASP A 279 2.40 -6.58 9.44
N LEU A 280 1.14 -7.00 9.63
CA LEU A 280 0.77 -7.97 10.67
C LEU A 280 1.40 -9.35 10.45
N LYS A 281 1.54 -9.77 9.18
CA LYS A 281 2.16 -11.04 8.84
C LYS A 281 3.65 -11.06 9.19
N ILE A 282 4.35 -9.96 8.96
CA ILE A 282 5.77 -9.80 9.34
C ILE A 282 5.93 -9.65 10.85
N LEU A 283 5.09 -8.82 11.50
CA LEU A 283 5.14 -8.59 12.94
C LEU A 283 4.66 -9.78 13.78
N LYS A 284 3.90 -10.72 13.20
CA LYS A 284 3.30 -11.88 13.90
C LYS A 284 2.47 -11.48 15.12
N LYS A 285 1.80 -10.33 15.07
CA LYS A 285 0.97 -9.78 16.17
C LYS A 285 -0.49 -10.13 16.03
N LYS A 286 -1.20 -10.18 17.17
CA LYS A 286 -2.66 -10.29 17.20
C LYS A 286 -3.29 -9.01 16.65
N SER A 287 -4.42 -9.14 15.98
CA SER A 287 -5.12 -7.98 15.42
C SER A 287 -6.63 -8.08 15.48
N ILE A 288 -7.29 -6.93 15.58
CA ILE A 288 -8.73 -6.78 15.36
C ILE A 288 -8.92 -5.78 14.22
N LEU A 289 -9.45 -6.27 13.10
CA LEU A 289 -9.55 -5.48 11.87
C LEU A 289 -11.00 -5.24 11.48
N PHE A 290 -11.27 -4.06 10.91
CA PHE A 290 -12.61 -3.66 10.48
C PHE A 290 -12.57 -3.03 9.08
N PRO A 291 -13.45 -3.40 8.15
CA PRO A 291 -13.49 -2.76 6.84
C PRO A 291 -14.14 -1.37 6.95
N SER A 292 -13.68 -0.42 6.15
CA SER A 292 -14.42 0.84 5.92
C SER A 292 -15.58 0.59 4.97
N LYS A 293 -16.78 1.06 5.34
CA LYS A 293 -18.00 0.87 4.53
C LYS A 293 -17.84 1.50 3.15
N GLY A 294 -18.15 0.74 2.10
CA GLY A 294 -18.02 1.15 0.70
C GLY A 294 -16.58 1.14 0.18
N GLN A 295 -15.62 0.56 0.91
CA GLN A 295 -14.29 0.24 0.41
C GLN A 295 -14.25 -1.24 0.01
N ASN A 296 -14.56 -1.50 -1.26
CA ASN A 296 -14.73 -2.87 -1.79
C ASN A 296 -13.55 -3.80 -1.47
N GLU A 297 -12.31 -3.29 -1.55
CA GLU A 297 -11.12 -4.09 -1.23
C GLU A 297 -11.11 -4.53 0.23
N GLN A 298 -11.35 -3.60 1.17
CA GLN A 298 -11.34 -3.91 2.59
C GLN A 298 -12.48 -4.85 2.96
N GLU A 299 -13.66 -4.65 2.37
CA GLU A 299 -14.81 -5.54 2.57
C GLU A 299 -14.49 -6.95 2.05
N TYR A 300 -13.91 -7.06 0.85
CA TYR A 300 -13.46 -8.33 0.27
C TYR A 300 -12.42 -9.03 1.18
N LEU A 301 -11.39 -8.30 1.61
CA LEU A 301 -10.34 -8.85 2.49
C LEU A 301 -10.92 -9.29 3.83
N SER A 302 -11.88 -8.54 4.38
CA SER A 302 -12.55 -8.91 5.63
C SER A 302 -13.28 -10.25 5.51
N ILE A 303 -13.96 -10.50 4.39
CA ILE A 303 -14.64 -11.77 4.13
C ILE A 303 -13.61 -12.89 3.95
N LEU A 304 -12.57 -12.67 3.13
CA LEU A 304 -11.53 -13.65 2.84
C LEU A 304 -10.83 -14.19 4.10
N HIS A 305 -10.59 -13.31 5.09
CA HIS A 305 -9.88 -13.66 6.32
C HIS A 305 -10.79 -14.09 7.47
N ASN A 306 -12.09 -13.79 7.42
CA ASN A 306 -13.08 -14.25 8.39
C ASN A 306 -13.78 -15.58 8.02
N ILE A 307 -13.61 -16.09 6.79
CA ILE A 307 -14.13 -17.42 6.42
C ILE A 307 -13.34 -18.53 7.15
N PRO A 308 -14.01 -19.43 7.89
CA PRO A 308 -13.36 -20.59 8.51
C PRO A 308 -12.60 -21.40 7.45
N LYS A 309 -11.36 -21.83 7.77
CA LYS A 309 -10.45 -22.50 6.82
C LYS A 309 -11.09 -23.67 6.06
N ASN A 310 -12.04 -24.38 6.66
CA ASN A 310 -12.72 -25.53 6.05
C ASN A 310 -13.63 -25.20 4.86
N ASN A 311 -13.97 -23.93 4.62
CA ASN A 311 -14.82 -23.50 3.49
C ASN A 311 -14.02 -22.90 2.31
N LYS A 312 -12.68 -22.82 2.39
CA LYS A 312 -11.86 -22.23 1.31
C LYS A 312 -11.68 -23.15 0.10
N GLU A 313 -11.79 -24.47 0.29
CA GLU A 313 -11.65 -25.47 -0.78
C GLU A 313 -12.89 -25.63 -1.67
N LEU A 314 -14.06 -25.13 -1.23
CA LEU A 314 -15.31 -25.26 -1.99
C LEU A 314 -15.53 -24.13 -3.03
N ASN A 315 -14.65 -23.12 -3.08
CA ASN A 315 -14.79 -21.94 -3.94
C ASN A 315 -13.52 -21.60 -4.77
N SER A 316 -12.55 -22.51 -4.81
CA SER A 316 -11.26 -22.37 -5.50
C SER A 316 -11.33 -22.67 -6.99
#